data_AF-A0A847RLS5-F1
#
_entry.id   AF-A0A847RLS5-F1
#
_cell.length_a   1.000
_cell.length_b   1.000
_cell.length_c   1.000
_cell.angle_alpha   90.00
_cell.angle_beta   90.00
_cell.angle_gamma   90.00
#
_symmetry.space_group_name_H-M   'P 1'
#
loop_
_entity.id
_entity.type
_entity.pdbx_description
1 polymer ?
#
loop_
_entity_poly.entity_id
_entity_poly.type
_entity_poly.pdbx_seq_one_letter_code
_entity_poly.pdbx_strand_id
1 'polypeptide(L)'
;MTAIPPTICPYCGSKELIRTVPEKDPFNVMVICHSCQRVITPEHDKPHGKTTTAVRTIAEKAIQISLNSGKLHGIKYYYTEVNKLPDTKTTLQQAKDTMESLLQARGLTSAVKKPSRNGCVIALIIILLIIASIIYFYTHR
;
A
#
# COMPACT_ATOMS: atom_id res chain seq x y z
N MET A 1 -23.39 -17.49 -17.90
CA MET A 1 -22.44 -16.39 -18.21
C MET A 1 -21.05 -16.88 -17.86
N THR A 2 -20.25 -17.25 -18.86
CA THR A 2 -18.93 -17.86 -18.69
C THR A 2 -17.92 -16.77 -18.32
N ALA A 3 -17.58 -16.66 -17.03
CA ALA A 3 -16.52 -15.76 -16.57
C ALA A 3 -15.19 -16.23 -17.17
N ILE A 4 -14.60 -15.40 -18.04
CA ILE A 4 -13.29 -15.66 -18.62
C ILE A 4 -12.27 -15.58 -17.48
N PRO A 5 -11.58 -16.67 -17.14
CA PRO A 5 -10.64 -16.68 -16.03
C PRO A 5 -9.46 -15.75 -16.34
N PRO A 6 -9.02 -14.91 -15.39
CA PRO A 6 -7.93 -13.98 -15.62
C PRO A 6 -6.67 -14.76 -15.99
N THR A 7 -6.02 -14.40 -17.10
CA THR A 7 -4.77 -15.02 -17.59
C THR A 7 -3.52 -14.51 -16.86
N ILE A 8 -3.68 -13.47 -16.05
CA ILE A 8 -2.62 -12.82 -15.28
C ILE A 8 -3.15 -12.59 -13.88
N CYS A 9 -2.35 -12.93 -12.88
CA CYS A 9 -2.75 -12.67 -11.50
C CYS A 9 -2.85 -11.16 -11.24
N PRO A 10 -3.96 -10.68 -10.66
CA PRO A 10 -4.15 -9.26 -10.35
C PRO A 10 -3.22 -8.76 -9.23
N TYR A 11 -2.64 -9.65 -8.43
CA TYR A 11 -1.79 -9.31 -7.28
C TYR A 11 -0.30 -9.35 -7.63
N CYS A 12 0.16 -10.44 -8.24
CA CYS A 12 1.57 -10.74 -8.48
C CYS A 12 1.99 -10.38 -9.92
N GLY A 13 1.04 -10.17 -10.85
CA GLY A 13 1.31 -9.96 -12.27
C GLY A 13 1.89 -11.19 -12.99
N SER A 14 2.00 -12.33 -12.29
CA SER A 14 2.51 -13.56 -12.86
C SER A 14 1.46 -14.23 -13.75
N LYS A 15 1.94 -14.94 -14.77
CA LYS A 15 1.13 -15.76 -15.68
C LYS A 15 0.96 -17.20 -15.17
N GLU A 16 1.61 -17.54 -14.07
CA GLU A 16 1.59 -18.88 -13.48
C GLU A 16 0.40 -19.01 -12.52
N LEU A 17 -0.71 -19.48 -13.07
CA LEU A 17 -1.97 -19.70 -12.37
C LEU A 17 -2.27 -21.20 -12.31
N ILE A 18 -2.43 -21.73 -11.10
CA ILE A 18 -2.79 -23.13 -10.84
C ILE A 18 -4.30 -23.20 -10.65
N ARG A 19 -4.99 -24.01 -11.44
CA ARG A 19 -6.40 -24.31 -11.19
C ARG A 19 -6.50 -25.53 -10.31
N THR A 20 -7.11 -25.39 -9.15
CA THR A 20 -7.40 -26.50 -8.24
C THR A 20 -8.91 -26.71 -8.18
N VAL A 21 -9.34 -27.94 -8.43
CA VAL A 21 -10.74 -28.35 -8.23
C VAL A 21 -10.83 -28.96 -6.83
N PRO A 22 -11.51 -28.30 -5.88
CA PRO A 22 -11.66 -28.85 -4.54
C PRO A 22 -12.55 -30.11 -4.58
N GLU A 23 -12.11 -31.18 -3.92
CA GLU A 23 -12.78 -32.50 -3.88
C GLU A 23 -14.19 -32.45 -3.29
N LYS A 24 -14.46 -31.45 -2.44
CA LYS A 24 -15.71 -31.28 -1.70
C LYS A 24 -16.80 -30.55 -2.49
N ASP A 25 -16.44 -29.73 -3.48
CA ASP A 25 -17.36 -28.94 -4.31
C ASP A 25 -16.79 -28.75 -5.73
N PRO A 26 -17.09 -29.66 -6.68
CA PRO A 26 -16.48 -29.66 -8.02
C PRO A 26 -16.89 -28.44 -8.89
N PHE A 27 -17.89 -27.68 -8.45
CA PHE A 27 -18.37 -26.48 -9.14
C PHE A 27 -17.59 -25.21 -8.75
N ASN A 28 -16.81 -25.24 -7.67
CA ASN A 28 -16.09 -24.07 -7.17
C ASN A 28 -14.61 -24.14 -7.55
N VAL A 29 -14.31 -23.91 -8.83
CA VAL A 29 -12.94 -23.95 -9.36
C VAL A 29 -12.14 -22.77 -8.79
N MET A 30 -11.19 -23.06 -7.92
CA MET A 30 -10.29 -22.06 -7.33
C MET A 30 -9.06 -21.88 -8.22
N VAL A 31 -8.69 -20.64 -8.50
CA VAL A 31 -7.47 -20.31 -9.25
C VAL A 31 -6.44 -19.74 -8.29
N ILE A 32 -5.24 -20.29 -8.20
CA ILE A 32 -4.20 -19.88 -7.25
C ILE A 32 -3.01 -19.31 -8.05
N CYS A 33 -2.51 -18.10 -7.74
CA CYS A 33 -1.23 -17.64 -8.32
C CYS A 33 -0.10 -18.46 -7.68
N HIS A 34 0.71 -19.15 -8.48
CA HIS A 34 1.84 -19.94 -8.00
C HIS A 34 2.86 -19.05 -7.28
N SER A 35 3.12 -17.85 -7.81
CA SER A 35 4.12 -16.93 -7.27
C SER A 35 3.72 -16.22 -5.98
N CYS A 36 2.42 -16.08 -5.68
CA CYS A 36 1.95 -15.46 -4.43
C CYS A 36 1.09 -16.37 -3.55
N GLN A 37 0.87 -17.63 -3.97
CA GLN A 37 0.04 -18.65 -3.32
C GLN A 37 -1.35 -18.14 -2.89
N ARG A 38 -1.89 -17.13 -3.57
CA ARG A 38 -3.20 -16.55 -3.26
C ARG A 38 -4.28 -17.14 -4.15
N VAL A 39 -5.41 -17.45 -3.52
CA VAL A 39 -6.65 -17.84 -4.18
C VAL A 39 -7.29 -16.61 -4.83
N ILE A 40 -7.59 -16.73 -6.11
CA ILE A 40 -8.29 -15.80 -6.99
C ILE A 40 -9.70 -16.38 -7.13
N THR A 41 -10.60 -15.96 -6.25
CA THR A 41 -12.00 -16.38 -6.27
C THR A 41 -12.79 -15.40 -7.15
N PRO A 42 -13.52 -15.86 -8.18
CA PRO A 42 -14.33 -14.97 -9.04
C PRO A 42 -15.50 -14.31 -8.30
N GLU A 43 -15.88 -14.82 -7.11
CA GLU A 43 -17.00 -14.30 -6.32
C GLU A 43 -16.59 -13.27 -5.24
N HIS A 44 -15.29 -13.07 -5.02
CA HIS A 44 -14.80 -11.97 -4.19
C HIS A 44 -14.54 -10.70 -5.01
N ASP A 45 -15.27 -10.55 -6.13
CA ASP A 45 -15.36 -9.31 -6.91
C ASP A 45 -16.25 -8.26 -6.21
N LYS A 46 -15.98 -8.01 -4.93
CA LYS A 46 -16.06 -6.65 -4.41
C LYS A 46 -14.64 -6.17 -4.12
N PRO A 47 -13.84 -5.83 -5.15
CA PRO A 47 -12.91 -4.76 -4.96
C PRO A 47 -13.79 -3.52 -4.73
N HIS A 48 -13.63 -2.88 -3.58
CA HIS A 48 -14.18 -1.56 -3.39
C HIS A 48 -13.58 -0.67 -4.50
N GLY A 49 -14.34 -0.45 -5.58
CA GLY A 49 -13.96 0.35 -6.72
C GLY A 49 -13.40 -0.45 -7.89
N LYS A 50 -14.07 -0.33 -9.05
CA LYS A 50 -13.54 -0.61 -10.38
C LYS A 50 -12.10 -0.09 -10.45
N THR A 51 -11.11 -0.97 -10.37
CA THR A 51 -9.71 -0.57 -10.47
C THR A 51 -9.42 -0.32 -11.94
N THR A 52 -9.75 0.89 -12.42
CA THR A 52 -9.35 1.36 -13.75
C THR A 52 -7.84 1.21 -13.88
N THR A 53 -7.36 0.85 -15.07
CA THR A 53 -5.92 0.71 -15.38
C THR A 53 -5.10 1.92 -14.88
N ALA A 54 -5.72 3.10 -14.81
CA ALA A 54 -5.19 4.32 -14.20
C ALA A 54 -4.84 4.18 -12.70
N VAL A 55 -5.70 3.57 -11.87
CA VAL A 55 -5.42 3.36 -10.44
C VAL A 55 -4.21 2.44 -10.26
N ARG A 56 -4.08 1.43 -11.12
CA ARG A 56 -2.95 0.49 -11.08
C ARG A 56 -1.63 1.18 -11.44
N THR A 57 -1.61 2.02 -12.48
CA THR A 57 -0.39 2.77 -12.86
C THR A 57 -0.02 3.81 -11.81
N ILE A 58 -1.01 4.45 -11.18
CA ILE A 58 -0.80 5.34 -10.02
C ILE A 58 -0.20 4.57 -8.85
N ALA A 59 -0.70 3.37 -8.55
CA ALA A 59 -0.17 2.52 -7.48
C ALA A 59 1.30 2.11 -7.73
N GLU A 60 1.65 1.72 -8.96
CA GLU A 60 3.03 1.39 -9.32
C GLU A 60 3.98 2.59 -9.16
N LYS A 61 3.57 3.79 -9.60
CA LYS A 61 4.35 5.01 -9.36
C LYS A 61 4.45 5.37 -7.88
N ALA A 62 3.36 5.21 -7.13
CA ALA A 62 3.35 5.46 -5.69
C ALA A 62 4.32 4.54 -4.94
N ILE A 63 4.46 3.28 -5.37
CA ILE A 63 5.43 2.33 -4.81
C ILE A 63 6.86 2.79 -5.10
N GLN A 64 7.19 3.19 -6.35
CA GLN A 64 8.52 3.73 -6.65
C GLN A 64 8.86 4.96 -5.81
N ILE A 65 7.90 5.88 -5.64
CA ILE A 65 8.06 7.07 -4.80
C ILE A 65 8.27 6.66 -3.33
N SER A 66 7.54 5.65 -2.85
CA SER A 66 7.70 5.16 -1.48
C SER A 66 9.09 4.57 -1.22
N LEU A 67 9.70 3.92 -2.21
CA LEU A 67 11.05 3.37 -2.11
C LEU A 67 12.11 4.46 -2.09
N ASN A 68 12.00 5.48 -2.96
CA ASN A 68 13.02 6.54 -3.07
C ASN A 68 12.88 7.62 -1.96
N SER A 69 11.65 8.05 -1.70
CA SER A 69 11.32 9.23 -0.88
C SER A 69 10.67 8.88 0.46
N GLY A 70 10.37 7.60 0.71
CA GLY A 70 9.77 7.10 1.94
C GLY A 70 8.24 6.95 1.89
N LYS A 71 7.70 6.16 2.84
CA LYS A 71 6.29 5.72 2.91
C LYS A 71 5.27 6.87 2.80
N LEU A 72 5.55 7.99 3.47
CA LEU A 72 4.67 9.17 3.51
C LEU A 72 4.47 9.82 2.13
N HIS A 73 5.54 9.92 1.33
CA HIS A 73 5.47 10.53 0.00
C HIS A 73 4.67 9.65 -0.96
N GLY A 74 4.84 8.32 -0.88
CA GLY A 74 4.07 7.38 -1.69
C GLY A 74 2.57 7.42 -1.37
N ILE A 75 2.21 7.44 -0.08
CA ILE A 75 0.81 7.54 0.36
C ILE A 75 0.19 8.87 -0.08
N LYS A 76 0.92 9.98 0.08
CA LYS A 76 0.44 11.30 -0.36
C LYS A 76 0.18 11.31 -1.87
N TYR A 77 1.12 10.81 -2.66
CA TYR A 77 0.98 10.73 -4.12
C TYR A 77 -0.24 9.88 -4.52
N TYR A 78 -0.36 8.68 -3.96
CA TYR A 78 -1.49 7.78 -4.21
C TYR A 78 -2.83 8.45 -3.88
N TYR A 79 -2.94 9.06 -2.70
CA TYR A 79 -4.15 9.78 -2.29
C TYR A 79 -4.50 10.91 -3.26
N THR A 80 -3.52 11.76 -3.62
CA THR A 80 -3.77 12.90 -4.50
C THR A 80 -4.14 12.50 -5.92
N GLU A 81 -3.51 11.46 -6.46
CA GLU A 81 -3.75 11.04 -7.85
C GLU A 81 -5.04 10.24 -7.99
N VAL A 82 -5.37 9.39 -7.01
CA VAL A 82 -6.64 8.65 -7.04
C VAL A 82 -7.83 9.60 -6.82
N ASN A 83 -7.67 10.63 -5.99
CA ASN A 83 -8.73 11.62 -5.76
C ASN A 83 -8.91 12.61 -6.92
N LYS A 84 -8.01 12.60 -7.93
CA LYS A 84 -8.18 13.33 -9.20
C LYS A 84 -9.01 12.56 -10.22
N LEU A 85 -9.17 11.25 -10.05
CA LEU A 85 -9.97 10.43 -10.96
C LEU A 85 -11.46 10.68 -10.69
N PRO A 86 -12.28 10.91 -11.75
CA PRO A 86 -13.72 11.03 -11.58
C PRO A 86 -14.26 9.69 -11.05
N ASP A 87 -15.13 9.76 -10.04
CA ASP A 87 -15.82 8.62 -9.41
C ASP A 87 -15.03 7.82 -8.34
N THR A 88 -13.82 8.23 -7.98
CA THR A 88 -13.05 7.61 -6.88
C THR A 88 -12.69 8.61 -5.79
N LYS A 89 -13.56 8.77 -4.79
CA LYS A 89 -13.22 9.45 -3.53
C LYS A 89 -12.65 8.42 -2.56
N THR A 90 -11.36 8.57 -2.25
CA THR A 90 -10.67 7.67 -1.32
C THR A 90 -10.35 8.43 -0.05
N THR A 91 -10.56 7.84 1.12
CA THR A 91 -10.12 8.46 2.38
C THR A 91 -8.62 8.28 2.58
N LEU A 92 -8.01 9.14 3.41
CA LEU A 92 -6.58 9.08 3.72
C LEU A 92 -6.19 7.75 4.38
N GLN A 93 -7.08 7.22 5.23
CA GLN A 93 -6.89 5.94 5.89
C GLN A 93 -6.95 4.77 4.90
N GLN A 94 -7.91 4.79 3.98
CA GLN A 94 -8.02 3.77 2.93
C GLN A 94 -6.82 3.82 1.96
N ALA A 95 -6.31 5.00 1.64
CA ALA A 95 -5.08 5.16 0.87
C ALA A 95 -3.85 4.57 1.60
N LYS A 96 -3.75 4.77 2.92
CA LYS A 96 -2.71 4.17 3.75
C LYS A 96 -2.78 2.65 3.73
N ASP A 97 -3.95 2.06 4.01
CA ASP A 97 -4.13 0.61 4.08
C ASP A 97 -3.91 -0.07 2.72
N THR A 98 -4.33 0.60 1.63
CA THR A 98 -4.06 0.12 0.27
C THR A 98 -2.57 0.13 -0.03
N MET A 99 -1.86 1.20 0.30
CA MET A 99 -0.40 1.27 0.09
C MET A 99 0.37 0.27 0.97
N GLU A 100 -0.07 0.07 2.21
CA GLU A 100 0.53 -0.88 3.15
C GLU A 100 0.33 -2.32 2.69
N SER A 101 -0.88 -2.68 2.25
CA SER A 101 -1.14 -4.00 1.66
C SER A 101 -0.40 -4.22 0.35
N LEU A 102 -0.24 -3.20 -0.50
CA LEU A 102 0.55 -3.28 -1.74
C LEU A 102 2.05 -3.43 -1.50
N LEU A 103 2.59 -2.78 -0.47
CA LEU A 103 3.98 -2.92 -0.05
C LEU A 103 4.24 -4.27 0.62
N GLN A 104 3.31 -4.73 1.46
CA GLN A 104 3.38 -6.02 2.12
C GLN A 104 3.25 -7.18 1.13
N ALA A 105 2.33 -7.10 0.17
CA ALA A 105 2.17 -8.11 -0.88
C ALA A 105 3.41 -8.30 -1.76
N ARG A 106 4.27 -7.26 -1.85
CA ARG A 106 5.53 -7.30 -2.61
C ARG A 106 6.77 -7.53 -1.74
N GLY A 107 6.62 -7.71 -0.42
CA GLY A 107 7.75 -7.83 0.51
C GLY A 107 8.62 -6.57 0.61
N LEU A 108 8.13 -5.42 0.11
CA LEU A 108 8.88 -4.16 0.04
C LEU A 108 8.83 -3.37 1.34
N THR A 109 8.17 -3.87 2.38
CA THR A 109 8.04 -3.22 3.70
C THR A 109 9.41 -2.90 4.32
N SER A 110 10.42 -3.74 4.09
CA SER A 110 11.80 -3.51 4.56
C SER A 110 12.64 -2.63 3.63
N ALA A 111 12.24 -2.48 2.36
CA ALA A 111 12.95 -1.71 1.33
C ALA A 111 12.53 -0.23 1.29
N VAL A 112 11.39 0.11 1.88
CA VAL A 112 10.95 1.50 2.01
C VAL A 112 11.90 2.26 2.92
N LYS A 113 12.43 3.38 2.42
CA LYS A 113 13.36 4.27 3.13
C LYS A 113 12.82 4.57 4.53
N LYS A 114 13.49 4.02 5.54
CA LYS A 114 13.17 4.27 6.95
C LYS A 114 13.36 5.77 7.24
N PRO A 115 12.50 6.38 8.07
CA PRO A 115 12.67 7.77 8.46
C PRO A 115 14.07 7.96 9.07
N SER A 116 14.78 8.99 8.61
CA SER A 116 16.16 9.24 8.99
C SER A 116 16.28 9.41 10.51
N ARG A 117 17.23 8.70 11.13
CA ARG A 117 17.58 8.86 12.56
C ARG A 117 17.92 10.31 12.94
N ASN A 118 18.34 11.12 11.97
CA ASN A 118 18.69 12.53 12.16
C ASN A 118 17.51 13.36 12.69
N GLY A 119 16.26 13.01 12.35
CA GLY A 119 15.08 13.72 12.88
C GLY A 119 14.92 13.58 14.40
N CYS A 120 15.36 12.46 14.96
CA CYS A 120 15.35 12.24 16.40
C CYS A 120 16.38 13.13 17.12
N VAL A 121 17.58 13.30 16.54
CA VAL A 121 18.62 14.17 17.09
C VAL A 121 18.18 15.64 17.09
N ILE A 122 17.55 16.09 15.99
CA ILE A 122 17.01 17.46 15.90
C ILE A 122 15.93 17.70 16.96
N ALA A 123 15.02 16.73 17.17
CA ALA A 123 14.00 16.82 18.20
C ALA A 123 14.59 16.92 19.62
N LEU A 124 15.64 16.16 19.93
CA LEU A 124 16.31 16.22 21.22
C LEU A 124 16.95 17.60 21.49
N ILE A 125 17.57 18.20 20.48
CA ILE A 125 18.17 19.54 20.60
C ILE A 125 17.10 20.59 20.91
N ILE A 126 15.95 20.54 20.21
CA ILE A 126 14.85 21.47 20.44
C ILE A 126 14.30 21.33 21.86
N ILE A 127 14.12 20.10 22.35
CA ILE A 127 13.64 19.84 23.71
C ILE A 127 14.61 20.43 24.75
N LEU A 128 15.92 20.23 24.57
CA LEU A 128 16.94 20.81 25.45
C LEU A 128 16.89 22.35 25.47
N LEU A 129 16.70 22.98 24.32
CA LEU A 129 16.57 24.44 24.23
C LEU A 129 15.33 24.97 24.96
N ILE A 130 14.20 24.27 24.86
CA ILE A 130 12.97 24.63 25.58
C ILE A 130 13.20 24.54 27.10
N ILE A 131 13.78 23.43 27.57
CA ILE A 131 14.06 23.24 29.01
C ILE A 131 15.03 24.31 29.50
N ALA A 132 16.11 24.57 28.77
CA ALA A 132 17.08 25.62 29.11
C ALA A 132 16.42 27.00 29.18
N SER A 133 15.53 27.32 28.23
CA SER A 133 14.78 28.58 28.23
C SER A 133 13.85 28.70 29.43
N ILE A 134 13.18 27.62 29.83
CA ILE A 134 12.30 27.60 31.01
C ILE A 134 13.11 27.82 32.28
N ILE A 135 14.22 27.09 32.44
CA ILE A 135 15.11 27.22 33.61
C ILE A 135 15.64 28.65 33.66
N TYR A 136 16.22 29.16 32.58
CA TYR A 136 16.72 30.53 32.53
C TYR A 136 15.65 31.54 32.95
N PHE A 137 14.42 31.43 32.42
CA PHE A 137 13.32 32.31 32.77
C PHE A 137 12.92 32.22 34.25
N TYR A 138 12.97 31.03 34.86
CA TYR A 138 12.67 30.83 36.27
C TYR A 138 13.80 31.21 37.22
N THR A 139 15.05 31.19 36.75
CA THR A 139 16.23 31.49 37.61
C THR A 139 16.63 32.97 37.55
N HIS A 140 16.30 33.67 36.46
CA HIS A 140 16.66 35.07 36.23
C HIS A 140 15.51 36.07 36.47
N ARG A 141 14.37 35.59 36.98
CA ARG A 141 13.23 36.38 37.45
C ARG A 141 13.20 36.38 38.97
#